data_AF-A0A2G9RB57-F1
#
_entry.id   AF-A0A2G9RB57-F1
#
_cell.length_a   1.000
_cell.length_b   1.000
_cell.length_c   1.000
_cell.angle_alpha   90.00
_cell.angle_beta   90.00
_cell.angle_gamma   90.00
#
_symmetry.space_group_name_H-M   'P 1'
#
loop_
_entity.id
_entity.type
_entity.pdbx_description
1 polymer ?
#
loop_
_entity_poly.entity_id
_entity_poly.type
_entity_poly.pdbx_seq_one_letter_code
_entity_poly.pdbx_strand_id
1 'polypeptide(L)'
;TEELLGRKMQSASVESLPEVLDDSSSLAEHSDSASVHDMDYVNPRGVRFTQSSQKEGVVLVPYGLPCIRELFRFLISLANPHDRHNSEVMMHMGLQLITVALESAPIANYSSLLGLVKDELCRHLFQLLNAERLNLYAASLRACFLLFEGMREHLKFQLEMYIKKLMDIITVENPKMPYEMKEMALEAIVQLWRIPSFVTELYINYDCDFYCSNLFEDLTKLLSKNAFPVSGQLYTTHLLSLEALLTVIDSTEAHCQAKILSNTSQQDKKEMGKTTADNSEKSLESVN
;
A
#
# COMPACT_ATOMS: atom_id res chain seq x y z
N THR A 1 52.46 -27.22 13.66
CA THR A 1 53.56 -26.50 12.98
C THR A 1 53.13 -26.35 11.54
N GLU A 2 52.30 -25.33 11.30
CA GLU A 2 52.70 -24.03 10.74
C GLU A 2 52.48 -24.04 9.23
N GLU A 3 51.37 -23.46 8.79
CA GLU A 3 51.37 -22.58 7.63
C GLU A 3 50.21 -21.59 7.74
N LEU A 4 50.57 -20.41 8.24
CA LEU A 4 49.76 -19.21 8.37
C LEU A 4 50.54 -18.14 7.61
N LEU A 5 50.02 -17.61 6.49
CA LEU A 5 49.78 -16.18 6.29
C LEU A 5 49.45 -15.86 4.83
N GLY A 6 48.38 -15.09 4.64
CA GLY A 6 48.41 -13.99 3.68
C GLY A 6 47.48 -14.09 2.48
N ARG A 7 46.17 -13.91 2.69
CA ARG A 7 45.36 -13.19 1.68
C ARG A 7 44.23 -12.40 2.34
N LYS A 8 44.47 -11.10 2.46
CA LYS A 8 43.50 -10.08 2.91
C LYS A 8 42.51 -9.85 1.78
N MET A 9 41.22 -10.04 2.05
CA MET A 9 40.11 -9.78 1.14
C MET A 9 40.04 -8.28 0.80
N GLN A 10 40.00 -7.96 -0.49
CA GLN A 10 39.71 -6.61 -0.99
C GLN A 10 38.22 -6.31 -0.76
N SER A 11 37.93 -5.18 -0.12
CA SER A 11 36.57 -4.65 -0.01
C SER A 11 36.09 -4.19 -1.39
N ALA A 12 34.95 -4.71 -1.84
CA ALA A 12 34.27 -4.23 -3.03
C ALA A 12 33.85 -2.77 -2.80
N SER A 13 34.48 -1.87 -3.55
CA SER A 13 34.07 -0.47 -3.64
C SER A 13 32.83 -0.42 -4.53
N VAL A 14 31.84 0.37 -4.10
CA VAL A 14 30.57 0.58 -4.78
C VAL A 14 30.84 1.24 -6.13
N GLU A 15 30.66 0.49 -7.21
CA GLU A 15 30.76 0.98 -8.58
C GLU A 15 29.36 1.42 -9.03
N SER A 16 29.13 2.73 -9.11
CA SER A 16 27.87 3.33 -9.55
C SER A 16 27.98 3.88 -10.97
N LEU A 17 27.18 3.33 -11.89
CA LEU A 17 26.87 3.82 -13.25
C LEU A 17 25.50 3.22 -13.70
N PRO A 18 24.77 3.80 -14.67
CA PRO A 18 24.53 5.21 -15.00
C PRO A 18 23.03 5.59 -14.88
N GLU A 19 22.73 6.88 -14.69
CA GLU A 19 21.36 7.43 -14.66
C GLU A 19 20.72 7.48 -16.05
N VAL A 20 19.46 7.06 -16.12
CA VAL A 20 18.56 7.29 -17.26
C VAL A 20 17.81 8.60 -16.97
N LEU A 21 17.99 9.57 -17.87
CA LEU A 21 17.44 10.92 -17.84
C LEU A 21 15.93 10.96 -18.18
N ASP A 22 15.39 12.17 -18.00
CA ASP A 22 14.11 12.72 -18.42
C ASP A 22 12.90 12.52 -17.48
N ASP A 23 12.57 13.59 -16.74
CA ASP A 23 11.46 14.42 -17.24
C ASP A 23 11.61 15.90 -16.82
N SER A 24 11.46 16.77 -17.81
CA SER A 24 11.67 18.21 -17.77
C SER A 24 10.40 18.97 -17.40
N SER A 25 10.50 19.92 -16.46
CA SER A 25 9.59 21.09 -16.44
C SER A 25 10.40 22.37 -16.26
N SER A 26 10.26 23.23 -17.25
CA SER A 26 10.96 24.48 -17.50
C SER A 26 10.44 25.62 -16.64
N LEU A 27 11.33 26.38 -15.98
CA LEU A 27 11.15 27.82 -15.74
C LEU A 27 12.50 28.55 -15.82
N ALA A 28 12.44 29.73 -16.42
CA ALA A 28 13.53 30.47 -17.04
C ALA A 28 14.40 31.31 -16.07
N GLU A 29 15.66 31.47 -16.49
CA GLU A 29 16.55 32.63 -16.41
C GLU A 29 16.42 33.65 -15.24
N HIS A 30 17.47 33.75 -14.43
CA HIS A 30 18.34 34.94 -14.42
C HIS A 30 19.68 34.65 -13.71
N SER A 31 20.76 34.97 -14.43
CA SER A 31 22.15 34.95 -13.98
C SER A 31 22.42 36.11 -13.02
N ASP A 32 22.98 35.84 -11.85
CA ASP A 32 23.97 36.73 -11.23
C ASP A 32 25.02 35.92 -10.47
N SER A 33 26.27 36.14 -10.88
CA SER A 33 27.48 35.55 -10.34
C SER A 33 27.84 36.18 -9.00
N ALA A 34 27.64 35.45 -7.92
CA ALA A 34 28.31 35.70 -6.64
C ALA A 34 28.80 34.36 -6.09
N SER A 35 30.12 34.24 -5.94
CA SER A 35 30.81 33.06 -5.41
C SER A 35 30.31 32.70 -4.01
N VAL A 36 29.42 31.73 -3.89
CA VAL A 36 29.01 31.19 -2.59
C VAL A 36 30.07 30.21 -2.15
N HIS A 37 30.87 30.65 -1.17
CA HIS A 37 31.84 29.81 -0.47
C HIS A 37 31.18 28.54 0.07
N ASP A 38 31.93 27.45 -0.10
CA ASP A 38 31.89 26.15 0.56
C ASP A 38 31.53 26.29 2.05
N MET A 39 30.24 26.28 2.38
CA MET A 39 29.75 26.31 3.76
C MET A 39 29.20 24.94 4.08
N ASP A 40 30.05 24.12 4.69
CA ASP A 40 29.62 22.94 5.42
C ASP A 40 28.56 23.35 6.44
N TYR A 41 27.33 22.91 6.22
CA TYR A 41 26.26 23.14 7.17
C TYR A 41 26.53 22.29 8.43
N VAL A 42 26.59 22.94 9.59
CA VAL A 42 26.71 22.27 10.89
C VAL A 42 25.43 22.55 11.69
N ASN A 43 24.72 21.50 12.10
CA ASN A 43 23.51 21.69 12.91
C ASN A 43 23.86 22.07 14.38
N PRO A 44 22.90 22.55 15.19
CA PRO A 44 23.13 22.92 16.60
C PRO A 44 23.66 21.80 17.52
N ARG A 45 23.65 20.54 17.08
CA ARG A 45 24.22 19.36 17.74
C ARG A 45 25.64 19.02 17.26
N GLY A 46 26.26 19.86 16.43
CA GLY A 46 27.65 19.72 15.98
C GLY A 46 27.89 18.73 14.83
N VAL A 47 26.83 18.29 14.14
CA VAL A 47 26.94 17.37 13.00
C VAL A 47 27.29 18.15 11.74
N ARG A 48 28.47 17.89 11.14
CA ARG A 48 28.95 18.52 9.90
C ARG A 48 28.45 17.75 8.68
N PHE A 49 27.70 18.42 7.81
CA PHE A 49 27.25 17.89 6.53
C PHE A 49 28.21 18.36 5.44
N THR A 50 29.12 17.47 5.03
CA THR A 50 29.99 17.71 3.88
C THR A 50 29.16 17.53 2.61
N GLN A 51 29.05 18.57 1.78
CA GLN A 51 28.40 18.44 0.48
C GLN A 51 29.23 17.45 -0.36
N SER A 52 28.66 16.27 -0.66
CA SER A 52 29.22 15.41 -1.70
C SER A 52 29.02 16.14 -3.02
N SER A 53 30.09 16.70 -3.57
CA SER A 53 30.11 17.38 -4.85
C SER A 53 29.76 16.40 -5.98
N GLN A 54 28.47 16.26 -6.27
CA GLN A 54 28.00 15.75 -7.56
C GLN A 54 27.92 16.92 -8.55
N LYS A 55 28.32 16.62 -9.79
CA LYS A 55 28.23 17.54 -10.93
C LYS A 55 26.76 17.72 -11.28
N GLU A 56 26.25 18.90 -10.97
CA GLU A 56 25.12 19.65 -11.58
C GLU A 56 24.45 20.43 -10.45
N GLY A 57 24.25 21.74 -10.65
CA GLY A 57 24.02 22.75 -9.62
C GLY A 57 22.69 22.67 -8.86
N VAL A 58 22.28 21.47 -8.43
CA VAL A 58 21.15 21.27 -7.52
C VAL A 58 21.64 21.50 -6.10
N VAL A 59 21.22 22.61 -5.50
CA VAL A 59 21.43 22.89 -4.08
C VAL A 59 20.79 21.75 -3.28
N LEU A 60 21.60 20.95 -2.59
CA LEU A 60 21.11 19.89 -1.72
C LEU A 60 20.36 20.51 -0.54
N VAL A 61 19.03 20.46 -0.59
CA VAL A 61 18.18 20.86 0.52
C VAL A 61 18.28 19.77 1.60
N PRO A 62 18.66 20.11 2.85
CA PRO A 62 18.69 19.13 3.94
C PRO A 62 17.29 18.54 4.12
N TYR A 63 17.22 17.24 4.39
CA TYR A 63 15.95 16.49 4.50
C TYR A 63 15.10 16.46 3.22
N GLY A 64 15.69 16.73 2.06
CA GLY A 64 15.02 16.60 0.77
C GLY A 64 14.68 15.15 0.37
N LEU A 65 13.96 15.01 -0.74
CA LEU A 65 13.51 13.72 -1.26
C LEU A 65 14.61 12.65 -1.40
N PRO A 66 15.86 12.95 -1.82
CA PRO A 66 16.93 11.96 -1.86
C PRO A 66 17.25 11.35 -0.49
N CYS A 67 17.22 12.17 0.57
CA CYS A 67 17.45 11.71 1.94
C CYS A 67 16.30 10.81 2.41
N ILE A 68 15.06 11.20 2.14
CA ILE A 68 13.87 10.40 2.48
C ILE A 68 13.90 9.06 1.73
N ARG A 69 14.26 9.08 0.45
CA ARG A 69 14.39 7.87 -0.37
C ARG A 69 15.42 6.91 0.21
N GLU A 70 16.59 7.40 0.59
CA GLU A 70 17.64 6.54 1.13
C GLU A 70 17.28 6.00 2.52
N LEU A 71 16.65 6.83 3.36
CA LEU A 71 16.10 6.37 4.64
C LEU A 71 15.06 5.25 4.41
N PHE A 72 14.11 5.46 3.51
CA PHE A 72 13.07 4.48 3.23
C PHE A 72 13.65 3.18 2.65
N ARG A 73 14.63 3.29 1.73
CA ARG A 73 15.39 2.14 1.20
C ARG A 73 16.09 1.36 2.32
N PHE A 74 16.72 2.07 3.26
CA PHE A 74 17.36 1.44 4.41
C PHE A 74 16.34 0.73 5.31
N LEU A 75 15.20 1.36 5.62
CA LEU A 75 14.13 0.71 6.39
C LEU A 75 13.63 -0.57 5.71
N ILE A 76 13.42 -0.53 4.39
CA ILE A 76 13.03 -1.71 3.60
C ILE A 76 14.10 -2.80 3.67
N SER A 77 15.38 -2.43 3.64
CA SER A 77 16.49 -3.40 3.74
C SER A 77 16.53 -4.10 5.11
N LEU A 78 16.13 -3.41 6.19
CA LEU A 78 16.03 -4.03 7.53
C LEU A 78 14.91 -5.07 7.60
N ALA A 79 13.87 -4.94 6.77
CA ALA A 79 12.75 -5.88 6.72
C ALA A 79 13.05 -7.14 5.89
N ASN A 80 14.22 -7.24 5.23
CA ASN A 80 14.56 -8.38 4.39
C ASN A 80 14.82 -9.64 5.25
N PRO A 81 13.99 -10.70 5.14
CA PRO A 81 14.16 -11.93 5.93
C PRO A 81 15.31 -12.82 5.45
N HIS A 82 15.87 -12.58 4.27
CA HIS A 82 16.96 -13.37 3.71
C HIS A 82 18.35 -12.76 3.96
N ASP A 83 18.43 -11.52 4.45
CA ASP A 83 19.69 -10.97 4.91
C ASP A 83 20.05 -11.55 6.27
N ARG A 84 21.18 -12.27 6.32
CA ARG A 84 21.68 -12.93 7.53
C ARG A 84 22.09 -11.94 8.63
N HIS A 85 22.31 -10.67 8.30
CA HIS A 85 22.62 -9.63 9.29
C HIS A 85 21.37 -9.09 9.98
N ASN A 86 20.18 -9.32 9.40
CA ASN A 86 18.93 -8.87 9.99
C ASN A 86 18.48 -9.84 11.08
N SER A 87 18.65 -9.41 12.33
CA SER A 87 18.04 -10.09 13.47
C SER A 87 16.52 -9.90 13.49
N GLU A 88 15.80 -10.76 14.22
CA GLU A 88 14.34 -10.63 14.41
C GLU A 88 13.93 -9.27 14.98
N VAL A 89 14.73 -8.73 15.91
CA VAL A 89 14.51 -7.40 16.49
C VAL A 89 14.69 -6.29 15.46
N MET A 90 15.71 -6.40 14.60
CA MET A 90 15.94 -5.43 13.51
C MET A 90 14.84 -5.46 12.47
N MET A 91 14.40 -6.65 12.05
CA MET A 91 13.27 -6.82 11.13
C MET A 91 11.99 -6.23 11.71
N HIS A 92 11.68 -6.55 12.96
CA HIS A 92 10.51 -6.01 13.62
C HIS A 92 10.57 -4.48 13.71
N MET A 93 11.72 -3.91 14.10
CA MET A 93 11.92 -2.46 14.12
C MET A 93 11.78 -1.83 12.73
N GLY A 94 12.33 -2.45 11.69
CA GLY A 94 12.18 -2.03 10.30
C GLY A 94 10.71 -1.98 9.88
N LEU A 95 9.95 -3.04 10.14
CA LEU A 95 8.51 -3.11 9.86
C LEU A 95 7.70 -2.06 10.62
N GLN A 96 8.01 -1.81 11.90
CA GLN A 96 7.34 -0.76 12.68
C GLN A 96 7.62 0.63 12.10
N LEU A 97 8.86 0.93 11.72
CA LEU A 97 9.21 2.22 11.13
C LEU A 97 8.62 2.39 9.72
N ILE A 98 8.55 1.31 8.93
CA ILE A 98 7.84 1.31 7.64
C ILE A 98 6.35 1.58 7.85
N THR A 99 5.73 0.94 8.85
CA THR A 99 4.33 1.17 9.21
C THR A 99 4.08 2.65 9.53
N VAL A 100 4.93 3.26 10.37
CA VAL A 100 4.85 4.69 10.68
C VAL A 100 5.03 5.55 9.43
N ALA A 101 5.94 5.19 8.51
CA ALA A 101 6.12 5.91 7.25
C ALA A 101 4.88 5.83 6.35
N LEU A 102 4.24 4.66 6.27
CA LEU A 102 3.00 4.46 5.51
C LEU A 102 1.83 5.27 6.06
N GLU A 103 1.73 5.42 7.40
CA GLU A 103 0.68 6.21 8.05
C GLU A 103 0.90 7.73 7.92
N SER A 104 2.14 8.19 7.77
CA SER A 104 2.50 9.61 7.90
C SER A 104 2.91 10.31 6.61
N ALA A 105 3.32 9.58 5.57
CA ALA A 105 3.87 10.16 4.36
C ALA A 105 3.03 9.82 3.11
N PRO A 106 2.81 10.77 2.19
CA PRO A 106 2.14 10.50 0.91
C PRO A 106 3.11 9.85 -0.08
N ILE A 107 3.50 8.60 0.19
CA ILE A 107 4.52 7.85 -0.57
C ILE A 107 4.14 7.75 -2.06
N ALA A 108 2.85 7.59 -2.35
CA ALA A 108 2.30 7.49 -3.70
C ALA A 108 2.65 8.68 -4.61
N ASN A 109 2.82 9.88 -4.04
CA ASN A 109 3.08 11.10 -4.80
C ASN A 109 4.51 11.18 -5.35
N TYR A 110 5.39 10.27 -4.95
CA TYR A 110 6.81 10.28 -5.34
C TYR A 110 7.19 8.99 -6.05
N SER A 111 7.37 9.05 -7.37
CA SER A 111 7.70 7.89 -8.22
C SER A 111 8.94 7.12 -7.75
N SER A 112 9.94 7.83 -7.21
CA SER A 112 11.18 7.23 -6.72
C SER A 112 11.00 6.42 -5.41
N LEU A 113 10.00 6.75 -4.59
CA LEU A 113 9.61 5.95 -3.43
C LEU A 113 8.68 4.82 -3.84
N LEU A 114 7.74 5.10 -4.74
CA LEU A 114 6.81 4.10 -5.27
C LEU A 114 7.55 2.94 -5.97
N GLY A 115 8.68 3.19 -6.62
CA GLY A 115 9.55 2.15 -7.16
C GLY A 115 10.09 1.18 -6.09
N LEU A 116 10.44 1.68 -4.89
CA LEU A 116 10.87 0.84 -3.77
C LEU A 116 9.71 0.01 -3.21
N VAL A 117 8.52 0.60 -3.18
CA VAL A 117 7.30 -0.06 -2.72
C VAL A 117 6.97 -1.24 -3.64
N LYS A 118 6.90 -0.99 -4.95
CA LYS A 118 6.45 -1.96 -5.96
C LYS A 118 7.31 -3.22 -6.06
N ASP A 119 8.61 -3.11 -5.74
CA ASP A 119 9.57 -4.20 -5.84
C ASP A 119 9.98 -4.73 -4.46
N GLU A 120 10.98 -4.10 -3.84
CA GLU A 120 11.65 -4.60 -2.63
C GLU A 120 10.69 -4.73 -1.43
N LEU A 121 9.86 -3.71 -1.15
CA LEU A 121 8.99 -3.75 0.02
C LEU A 121 7.94 -4.86 -0.09
N CYS A 122 7.17 -4.91 -1.18
CA CYS A 122 6.17 -5.96 -1.38
C CYS A 122 6.82 -7.36 -1.36
N ARG A 123 7.99 -7.52 -1.98
CA ARG A 123 8.75 -8.78 -1.96
C ARG A 123 9.07 -9.23 -0.54
N HIS A 124 9.67 -8.36 0.28
CA HIS A 124 10.03 -8.69 1.66
C HIS A 124 8.79 -8.99 2.52
N LEU A 125 7.72 -8.20 2.39
CA LEU A 125 6.47 -8.45 3.10
C LEU A 125 5.89 -9.83 2.75
N PHE A 126 5.85 -10.20 1.47
CA PHE A 126 5.33 -11.52 1.07
C PHE A 126 6.21 -12.68 1.51
N GLN A 127 7.52 -12.48 1.60
CA GLN A 127 8.43 -13.48 2.17
C GLN A 127 8.16 -13.66 3.68
N LEU A 128 7.93 -12.57 4.41
CA LEU A 128 7.61 -12.61 5.83
C LEU A 128 6.23 -13.26 6.12
N LEU A 129 5.28 -13.18 5.19
CA LEU A 129 4.02 -13.94 5.29
C LEU A 129 4.19 -15.46 5.19
N ASN A 130 5.37 -15.94 4.78
CA ASN A 130 5.74 -17.36 4.81
C ASN A 130 6.59 -17.74 6.03
N ALA A 131 6.97 -16.76 6.86
CA ALA A 131 7.85 -17.02 7.99
C ALA A 131 7.06 -17.61 9.17
N GLU A 132 7.64 -18.61 9.84
CA GLU A 132 7.10 -19.25 11.05
C GLU A 132 7.29 -18.35 12.31
N ARG A 133 7.21 -17.02 12.15
CA ARG A 133 7.50 -16.01 13.18
C ARG A 133 6.28 -15.10 13.36
N LEU A 134 5.46 -15.41 14.36
CA LEU A 134 4.15 -14.76 14.58
C LEU A 134 4.23 -13.22 14.65
N ASN A 135 5.22 -12.68 15.35
CA ASN A 135 5.38 -11.23 15.51
C ASN A 135 5.72 -10.51 14.20
N LEU A 136 6.59 -11.12 13.38
CA LEU A 136 6.95 -10.57 12.07
C LEU A 136 5.79 -10.71 11.09
N TYR A 137 5.08 -11.83 11.17
CA TYR A 137 3.89 -12.10 10.36
C TYR A 137 2.78 -11.07 10.64
N ALA A 138 2.44 -10.84 11.91
CA ALA A 138 1.43 -9.85 12.31
C ALA A 138 1.83 -8.43 11.90
N ALA A 139 3.10 -8.05 12.11
CA ALA A 139 3.60 -6.75 11.67
C ALA A 139 3.56 -6.60 10.13
N SER A 140 3.82 -7.69 9.40
CA SER A 140 3.74 -7.69 7.93
C SER A 140 2.31 -7.55 7.43
N LEU A 141 1.33 -8.22 8.06
CA LEU A 141 -0.09 -8.05 7.74
C LEU A 141 -0.54 -6.61 7.96
N ARG A 142 -0.14 -5.99 9.09
CA ARG A 142 -0.44 -4.57 9.35
C ARG A 142 0.15 -3.66 8.28
N ALA A 143 1.43 -3.86 7.94
CA ALA A 143 2.08 -3.07 6.89
C ALA A 143 1.39 -3.26 5.52
N CYS A 144 1.04 -4.50 5.16
CA CYS A 144 0.29 -4.79 3.94
C CYS A 144 -1.08 -4.09 3.92
N PHE A 145 -1.82 -4.11 5.03
CA PHE A 145 -3.13 -3.43 5.11
C PHE A 145 -3.00 -1.95 4.77
N LEU A 146 -2.12 -1.22 5.46
CA LEU A 146 -1.89 0.21 5.20
C LEU A 146 -1.38 0.47 3.78
N LEU A 147 -0.50 -0.41 3.28
CA LEU A 147 0.06 -0.32 1.94
C LEU A 147 -1.04 -0.37 0.86
N PHE A 148 -1.92 -1.36 0.95
CA PHE A 148 -2.98 -1.56 -0.03
C PHE A 148 -4.19 -0.64 0.21
N GLU A 149 -4.47 -0.27 1.44
CA GLU A 149 -5.47 0.77 1.72
C GLU A 149 -5.04 2.10 1.08
N GLY A 150 -3.79 2.55 1.31
CA GLY A 150 -3.32 3.86 0.86
C GLY A 150 -2.89 3.93 -0.61
N MET A 151 -2.46 2.83 -1.23
CA MET A 151 -1.79 2.87 -2.55
C MET A 151 -2.25 1.80 -3.54
N ARG A 152 -3.39 1.13 -3.33
CA ARG A 152 -3.94 0.10 -4.24
C ARG A 152 -4.04 0.52 -5.70
N GLU A 153 -4.34 1.78 -5.99
CA GLU A 153 -4.40 2.31 -7.37
C GLU A 153 -3.08 2.17 -8.12
N HIS A 154 -1.96 2.17 -7.39
CA HIS A 154 -0.62 1.99 -7.97
C HIS A 154 -0.09 0.56 -7.88
N LEU A 155 -0.79 -0.33 -7.17
CA LEU A 155 -0.30 -1.65 -6.75
C LEU A 155 -1.21 -2.79 -7.20
N LYS A 156 -1.88 -2.67 -8.36
CA LYS A 156 -2.86 -3.66 -8.87
C LYS A 156 -2.34 -5.11 -8.81
N PHE A 157 -1.14 -5.37 -9.34
CA PHE A 157 -0.60 -6.73 -9.38
C PHE A 157 -0.11 -7.23 -8.01
N GLN A 158 0.46 -6.34 -7.20
CA GLN A 158 0.88 -6.66 -5.85
C GLN A 158 -0.32 -6.96 -4.96
N LEU A 159 -1.43 -6.24 -5.12
CA LEU A 159 -2.68 -6.50 -4.41
C LEU A 159 -3.26 -7.86 -4.80
N GLU A 160 -3.29 -8.18 -6.09
CA GLU A 160 -3.71 -9.51 -6.56
C GLU A 160 -2.86 -10.62 -5.95
N MET A 161 -1.53 -10.45 -5.93
CA MET A 161 -0.62 -11.42 -5.33
C MET A 161 -0.82 -11.55 -3.82
N TYR A 162 -1.04 -10.44 -3.12
CA TYR A 162 -1.31 -10.44 -1.68
C TYR A 162 -2.60 -11.18 -1.34
N ILE A 163 -3.68 -10.87 -2.05
CA ILE A 163 -4.98 -11.52 -1.88
C ILE A 163 -4.87 -13.03 -2.14
N LYS A 164 -4.27 -13.43 -3.27
CA LYS A 164 -4.02 -14.85 -3.58
C LYS A 164 -3.19 -15.51 -2.49
N LYS A 165 -2.19 -14.81 -1.96
CA LYS A 165 -1.35 -15.31 -0.88
C LYS A 165 -2.14 -15.58 0.40
N LEU A 166 -3.06 -14.68 0.79
CA LEU A 166 -3.94 -14.91 1.93
C LEU A 166 -4.88 -16.09 1.70
N MET A 167 -5.45 -16.21 0.49
CA MET A 167 -6.30 -17.35 0.12
C MET A 167 -5.55 -18.68 0.25
N ASP A 168 -4.30 -18.74 -0.23
CA ASP A 168 -3.45 -19.92 -0.12
C ASP A 168 -3.17 -20.27 1.36
N ILE A 169 -2.87 -19.28 2.20
CA ILE A 169 -2.61 -19.49 3.63
C ILE A 169 -3.84 -20.10 4.34
N ILE A 170 -5.04 -19.64 3.98
CA ILE A 170 -6.28 -20.10 4.61
C ILE A 170 -6.63 -21.51 4.14
N THR A 171 -6.53 -21.77 2.83
CA THR A 171 -7.00 -23.01 2.20
C THR A 171 -6.02 -24.17 2.31
N VAL A 172 -4.71 -23.90 2.18
CA VAL A 172 -3.69 -24.96 2.20
C VAL A 172 -3.45 -25.42 3.63
N GLU A 173 -3.54 -26.73 3.84
CA GLU A 173 -3.08 -27.34 5.09
C GLU A 173 -1.55 -27.38 5.08
N ASN A 174 -0.95 -26.46 5.83
CA ASN A 174 0.49 -26.43 6.06
C ASN A 174 0.76 -26.74 7.54
N PRO A 175 1.39 -27.86 7.88
CA PRO A 175 1.71 -28.22 9.27
C PRO A 175 2.58 -27.18 10.00
N LYS A 176 3.30 -26.34 9.25
CA LYS A 176 4.12 -25.25 9.78
C LYS A 176 3.33 -23.97 10.04
N MET A 177 2.09 -23.88 9.55
CA MET A 177 1.22 -22.72 9.73
C MET A 177 0.22 -22.99 10.86
N PRO A 178 0.47 -22.46 12.07
CA PRO A 178 -0.42 -22.64 13.20
C PRO A 178 -1.79 -21.97 12.93
N TYR A 179 -2.81 -22.41 13.68
CA TYR A 179 -4.19 -21.95 13.51
C TYR A 179 -4.30 -20.42 13.63
N GLU A 180 -3.55 -19.84 14.57
CA GLU A 180 -3.52 -18.40 14.85
C GLU A 180 -3.08 -17.58 13.63
N MET A 181 -2.16 -18.11 12.81
CA MET A 181 -1.73 -17.43 11.58
C MET A 181 -2.81 -17.46 10.48
N LYS A 182 -3.60 -18.54 10.44
CA LYS A 182 -4.77 -18.63 9.54
C LYS A 182 -5.87 -17.67 9.97
N GLU A 183 -6.13 -17.59 11.27
CA GLU A 183 -7.07 -16.64 11.84
C GLU A 183 -6.68 -15.20 11.51
N MET A 184 -5.42 -14.81 11.73
CA MET A 184 -4.92 -13.49 11.36
C MET A 184 -4.97 -13.21 9.84
N ALA A 185 -4.70 -14.21 8.99
CA ALA A 185 -4.82 -14.06 7.54
C ALA A 185 -6.26 -13.73 7.13
N LEU A 186 -7.21 -14.44 7.74
CA LEU A 186 -8.63 -14.25 7.47
C LEU A 186 -9.12 -12.91 8.01
N GLU A 187 -8.68 -12.52 9.20
CA GLU A 187 -8.97 -11.19 9.76
C GLU A 187 -8.44 -10.07 8.84
N ALA A 188 -7.26 -10.24 8.22
CA ALA A 188 -6.76 -9.29 7.23
C ALA A 188 -7.68 -9.19 5.99
N ILE A 189 -8.26 -10.30 5.51
CA ILE A 189 -9.28 -10.26 4.44
C ILE A 189 -10.53 -9.51 4.91
N VAL A 190 -11.02 -9.78 6.12
CA VAL A 190 -12.19 -9.08 6.69
C VAL A 190 -11.94 -7.58 6.78
N GLN A 191 -10.74 -7.17 7.22
CA GLN A 191 -10.36 -5.75 7.29
C GLN A 191 -10.40 -5.09 5.91
N LEU A 192 -9.89 -5.76 4.86
CA LEU A 192 -10.01 -5.26 3.48
C LEU A 192 -11.47 -5.15 3.03
N TRP A 193 -12.31 -6.12 3.38
CA TRP A 193 -13.73 -6.13 3.04
C TRP A 193 -14.52 -4.97 3.64
N ARG A 194 -14.08 -4.48 4.81
CA ARG A 194 -14.66 -3.32 5.48
C ARG A 194 -14.24 -1.99 4.84
N ILE A 195 -13.23 -1.97 3.97
CA ILE A 195 -12.85 -0.75 3.24
C ILE A 195 -13.99 -0.38 2.28
N PRO A 196 -14.55 0.84 2.37
CA PRO A 196 -15.62 1.28 1.49
C PRO A 196 -15.25 1.12 0.01
N SER A 197 -16.21 0.66 -0.79
CA SER A 197 -16.06 0.42 -2.23
C SER A 197 -15.05 -0.64 -2.66
N PHE A 198 -14.22 -1.17 -1.76
CA PHE A 198 -13.16 -2.13 -2.11
C PHE A 198 -13.68 -3.39 -2.82
N VAL A 199 -14.80 -3.95 -2.34
CA VAL A 199 -15.42 -5.13 -2.95
C VAL A 199 -15.91 -4.83 -4.37
N THR A 200 -16.49 -3.65 -4.59
CA THR A 200 -16.92 -3.18 -5.91
C THR A 200 -15.72 -2.92 -6.83
N GLU A 201 -14.65 -2.32 -6.28
CA GLU A 201 -13.39 -2.11 -6.99
C GLU A 201 -12.77 -3.46 -7.42
N LEU A 202 -12.79 -4.48 -6.55
CA LEU A 202 -12.32 -5.81 -6.91
C LEU A 202 -13.10 -6.40 -8.08
N TYR A 203 -14.44 -6.36 -8.01
CA TYR A 203 -15.29 -6.88 -9.07
C TYR A 203 -15.05 -6.18 -10.41
N ILE A 204 -14.99 -4.84 -10.42
CA ILE A 204 -14.82 -4.07 -11.65
C ILE A 204 -13.40 -4.21 -12.23
N ASN A 205 -12.37 -4.16 -11.38
CA ASN A 205 -10.98 -4.09 -11.85
C ASN A 205 -10.35 -5.46 -12.13
N TYR A 206 -10.94 -6.55 -11.61
CA TYR A 206 -10.42 -7.90 -11.76
C TYR A 206 -11.44 -8.83 -12.45
N ASP A 207 -12.60 -9.09 -11.85
CA ASP A 207 -13.56 -10.07 -12.39
C ASP A 207 -14.19 -9.64 -13.73
N CYS A 208 -14.31 -8.34 -13.98
CA CYS A 208 -14.84 -7.80 -15.25
C CYS A 208 -13.77 -7.62 -16.35
N ASP A 209 -12.50 -7.86 -16.05
CA ASP A 209 -11.39 -7.74 -17.02
C ASP A 209 -10.98 -9.13 -17.50
N PHE A 210 -11.07 -9.37 -18.82
CA PHE A 210 -10.79 -10.66 -19.45
C PHE A 210 -9.37 -11.18 -19.19
N TYR A 211 -8.42 -10.30 -18.92
CA TYR A 211 -7.01 -10.67 -18.68
C TYR A 211 -6.66 -10.79 -17.19
N CYS A 212 -7.60 -10.52 -16.29
CA CYS A 212 -7.40 -10.58 -14.86
C CYS A 212 -8.03 -11.85 -14.25
N SER A 213 -7.68 -12.12 -12.99
CA SER A 213 -8.28 -13.22 -12.22
C SER A 213 -9.62 -12.80 -11.60
N ASN A 214 -10.54 -13.73 -11.36
CA ASN A 214 -11.81 -13.45 -10.68
C ASN A 214 -11.64 -13.39 -9.16
N LEU A 215 -10.90 -12.40 -8.66
CA LEU A 215 -10.56 -12.29 -7.24
C LEU A 215 -11.79 -12.17 -6.33
N PHE A 216 -12.80 -11.40 -6.73
CA PHE A 216 -14.00 -11.24 -5.91
C PHE A 216 -14.78 -12.55 -5.84
N GLU A 217 -15.00 -13.21 -6.97
CA GLU A 217 -15.66 -14.51 -7.05
C GLU A 217 -14.93 -15.58 -6.22
N ASP A 218 -13.60 -15.69 -6.37
CA ASP A 218 -12.79 -16.71 -5.71
C ASP A 218 -12.75 -16.52 -4.18
N LEU A 219 -12.60 -15.28 -3.70
CA LEU A 219 -12.67 -14.95 -2.27
C LEU A 219 -14.05 -15.25 -1.71
N THR A 220 -15.11 -14.85 -2.41
CA THR A 220 -16.48 -15.07 -1.94
C THR A 220 -16.78 -16.57 -1.84
N LYS A 221 -16.32 -17.38 -2.79
CA LYS A 221 -16.41 -18.84 -2.74
C LYS A 221 -15.62 -19.43 -1.57
N LEU A 222 -14.40 -18.94 -1.33
CA LEU A 222 -13.56 -19.37 -0.21
C LEU A 222 -14.26 -19.08 1.12
N LEU A 223 -14.71 -17.84 1.33
CA LEU A 223 -15.40 -17.40 2.54
C LEU A 223 -16.71 -18.19 2.74
N SER A 224 -17.49 -18.43 1.68
CA SER A 224 -18.74 -19.22 1.76
C SER A 224 -18.48 -20.67 2.21
N LYS A 225 -17.46 -21.32 1.64
CA LYS A 225 -17.07 -22.67 2.07
C LYS A 225 -16.55 -22.67 3.50
N ASN A 226 -15.78 -21.65 3.87
CA ASN A 226 -15.19 -21.56 5.20
C ASN A 226 -16.20 -21.13 6.26
N ALA A 227 -17.28 -20.44 5.94
CA ALA A 227 -18.31 -20.07 6.92
C ALA A 227 -19.15 -21.26 7.43
N PHE A 228 -19.16 -22.38 6.70
CA PHE A 228 -19.95 -23.56 7.05
C PHE A 228 -19.11 -24.62 7.79
N PRO A 229 -19.36 -24.88 9.09
CA PRO A 229 -18.60 -25.86 9.88
C PRO A 229 -18.98 -27.31 9.53
N VAL A 230 -18.34 -27.89 8.50
CA VAL A 230 -18.63 -29.26 8.04
C VAL A 230 -18.38 -30.32 9.13
N SER A 231 -17.40 -30.09 10.02
CA SER A 231 -17.04 -31.01 11.11
C SER A 231 -17.94 -30.87 12.36
N GLY A 232 -18.94 -29.99 12.34
CA GLY A 232 -19.85 -29.72 13.45
C GLY A 232 -19.28 -28.88 14.60
N GLN A 233 -17.96 -28.73 14.68
CA GLN A 233 -17.31 -27.82 15.64
C GLN A 233 -17.20 -26.41 15.05
N LEU A 234 -17.58 -25.41 15.83
CA LEU A 234 -17.51 -24.01 15.44
C LEU A 234 -16.17 -23.40 15.88
N TYR A 235 -15.52 -22.69 14.97
CA TYR A 235 -14.22 -22.04 15.15
C TYR A 235 -14.33 -20.56 14.81
N THR A 236 -13.39 -19.74 15.28
CA THR A 236 -13.36 -18.29 15.01
C THR A 236 -13.23 -17.98 13.53
N THR A 237 -12.53 -18.81 12.76
CA THR A 237 -12.41 -18.69 11.30
C THR A 237 -13.77 -18.78 10.58
N HIS A 238 -14.68 -19.61 11.06
CA HIS A 238 -16.04 -19.70 10.52
C HIS A 238 -16.81 -18.39 10.74
N LEU A 239 -16.66 -17.78 11.93
CA LEU A 239 -17.30 -16.51 12.28
C LEU A 239 -16.75 -15.35 11.45
N LEU A 240 -15.42 -15.25 11.33
CA LEU A 240 -14.78 -14.23 10.49
C LEU A 240 -15.19 -14.34 9.02
N SER A 241 -15.28 -15.56 8.49
CA SER A 241 -15.73 -15.79 7.12
C SER A 241 -17.17 -15.35 6.90
N LEU A 242 -18.05 -15.66 7.85
CA LEU A 242 -19.44 -15.20 7.82
C LEU A 242 -19.53 -13.67 7.91
N GLU A 243 -18.73 -13.06 8.79
CA GLU A 243 -18.70 -11.61 8.96
C GLU A 243 -18.29 -10.87 7.68
N ALA A 244 -17.27 -11.38 6.98
CA ALA A 244 -16.86 -10.83 5.69
C ALA A 244 -18.02 -10.89 4.68
N LEU A 245 -18.72 -12.02 4.58
CA LEU A 245 -19.86 -12.17 3.67
C LEU A 245 -21.00 -11.20 4.01
N LEU A 246 -21.32 -11.03 5.30
CA LEU A 246 -22.33 -10.07 5.74
C LEU A 246 -21.94 -8.64 5.42
N THR A 247 -20.65 -8.27 5.57
CA THR A 247 -20.14 -6.95 5.20
C THR A 247 -20.40 -6.62 3.72
N VAL A 248 -20.30 -7.60 2.82
CA VAL A 248 -20.64 -7.42 1.39
C VAL A 248 -22.13 -7.16 1.19
N ILE A 249 -22.97 -7.91 1.90
CA ILE A 249 -24.43 -7.77 1.82
C ILE A 249 -24.86 -6.39 2.34
N ASP A 250 -24.38 -6.00 3.51
CA ASP A 250 -24.69 -4.71 4.13
C ASP A 250 -24.24 -3.54 3.24
N SER A 251 -23.03 -3.64 2.66
CA SER A 251 -22.53 -2.65 1.69
C SER A 251 -23.41 -2.57 0.44
N THR A 252 -23.85 -3.71 -0.09
CA THR A 252 -24.73 -3.76 -1.27
C THR A 252 -26.10 -3.16 -0.96
N GLU A 253 -26.66 -3.47 0.21
CA GLU A 253 -27.93 -2.91 0.67
C GLU A 253 -27.83 -1.39 0.81
N ALA A 254 -26.79 -0.88 1.47
CA ALA A 254 -26.58 0.55 1.66
C ALA A 254 -26.53 1.30 0.31
N HIS A 255 -25.84 0.74 -0.69
CA HIS A 255 -25.82 1.32 -2.04
C HIS A 255 -27.20 1.30 -2.72
N CYS A 256 -27.98 0.23 -2.56
CA CYS A 256 -29.33 0.16 -3.10
C CYS A 256 -30.26 1.21 -2.46
N GLN A 257 -30.20 1.37 -1.13
CA GLN A 257 -30.99 2.36 -0.41
C GLN A 257 -30.60 3.80 -0.81
N ALA A 258 -29.29 4.09 -0.91
CA ALA A 258 -28.80 5.39 -1.38
C ALA A 258 -29.29 5.73 -2.80
N LYS A 259 -29.36 4.73 -3.69
CA LYS A 259 -29.89 4.89 -5.05
C LYS A 259 -31.40 5.21 -5.06
N ILE A 260 -32.18 4.57 -4.19
CA ILE A 260 -33.61 4.85 -4.05
C ILE A 260 -33.83 6.29 -3.58
N LEU A 261 -33.14 6.71 -2.52
CA LEU A 261 -33.25 8.08 -1.98
C LEU A 261 -32.84 9.16 -2.97
N SER A 262 -31.76 8.93 -3.74
CA SER A 262 -31.31 9.86 -4.78
C SER A 262 -32.30 9.94 -5.95
N ASN A 263 -32.92 8.84 -6.35
CA ASN A 263 -33.97 8.83 -7.38
C ASN A 263 -35.23 9.59 -6.92
N THR A 264 -35.69 9.39 -5.69
CA THR A 264 -36.83 10.13 -5.12
C THR A 264 -36.53 11.63 -5.07
N SER A 265 -35.34 12.01 -4.59
CA SER A 265 -34.92 13.43 -4.54
C SER A 265 -34.82 14.08 -5.92
N GLN A 266 -34.47 13.32 -6.97
CA GLN A 266 -34.47 13.81 -8.34
C GLN A 266 -35.88 13.94 -8.93
N GLN A 267 -36.82 13.07 -8.53
CA GLN A 267 -38.23 13.19 -8.90
C GLN A 267 -38.88 14.42 -8.27
N ASP A 268 -38.68 14.65 -6.97
CA ASP A 268 -39.21 15.84 -6.26
C ASP A 268 -38.67 17.15 -6.85
N LYS A 269 -37.38 17.19 -7.25
CA LYS A 269 -36.80 18.34 -7.94
C LYS A 269 -37.35 18.56 -9.34
N LYS A 270 -37.67 17.49 -10.07
CA LYS A 270 -38.30 17.58 -11.41
C LYS A 270 -39.74 18.07 -11.32
N GLU A 271 -40.49 17.63 -10.31
CA GLU A 271 -41.85 18.10 -10.07
C GLU A 271 -41.84 19.57 -9.65
N MET A 272 -41.01 19.97 -8.68
CA MET A 272 -40.90 21.37 -8.26
C MET A 272 -40.46 22.30 -9.40
N GLY A 273 -39.52 21.85 -10.25
CA GLY A 273 -39.06 22.59 -11.42
C GLY A 273 -40.16 22.80 -12.48
N LYS A 274 -41.01 21.78 -12.70
CA LYS A 274 -42.20 21.89 -13.57
C LYS A 274 -43.21 22.90 -13.04
N THR A 275 -43.49 22.88 -11.74
CA THR A 275 -44.46 23.81 -11.13
C THR A 275 -44.01 25.27 -11.22
N THR A 276 -42.70 25.54 -11.09
CA THR A 276 -42.15 26.89 -11.30
C THR A 276 -42.19 27.34 -12.77
N ALA A 277 -41.94 26.44 -13.72
CA ALA A 277 -42.00 26.77 -15.16
C ALA A 277 -43.44 27.09 -15.61
N ASP A 278 -44.41 26.29 -15.17
CA ASP A 278 -45.84 26.46 -15.47
C ASP A 278 -46.40 27.78 -14.88
N ASN A 279 -45.89 28.20 -13.72
CA ASN A 279 -46.25 29.49 -13.12
C ASN A 279 -45.61 30.69 -13.83
N SER A 280 -44.40 30.54 -14.38
CA SER A 280 -43.76 31.61 -15.16
C SER A 280 -44.42 31.83 -16.52
N GLU A 281 -44.88 30.79 -17.21
CA GLU A 281 -45.60 30.93 -18.49
C GLU A 281 -46.97 31.59 -18.32
N LYS A 282 -47.74 31.22 -17.27
CA LYS A 282 -49.02 31.88 -16.94
C LYS A 282 -48.87 33.34 -16.51
N SER A 283 -47.72 33.72 -15.96
CA SER A 283 -47.43 35.10 -15.58
C SER A 283 -47.08 35.98 -16.80
N LEU A 284 -46.60 35.39 -17.89
CA LEU A 284 -46.28 36.07 -19.15
C LEU A 284 -47.52 36.21 -20.06
N GLU A 285 -48.46 35.26 -20.03
CA GLU A 285 -49.72 35.33 -20.79
C GLU A 285 -50.76 36.31 -20.17
N SER A 286 -50.59 36.71 -18.92
CA SER A 286 -51.52 37.64 -18.23
C SER A 286 -51.17 39.13 -18.37
N VAL A 287 -50.12 39.46 -19.13
CA VAL A 287 -49.62 40.85 -19.32
C VAL A 287 -49.84 41.39 -20.74
N ASN A 288 -50.43 40.62 -21.67
CA ASN A 288 -50.77 41.08 -23.03
C ASN A 288 -52.28 41.29 -23.23
#